data_AF-A0A150S538-F1
#
_entry.id   AF-A0A150S538-F1
#
_cell.length_a   1.000
_cell.length_b   1.000
_cell.length_c   1.000
_cell.angle_alpha   90.00
_cell.angle_beta   90.00
_cell.angle_gamma   90.00
#
_symmetry.space_group_name_H-M   'P 1'
#
loop_
_entity.id
_entity.type
_entity.pdbx_description
1 polymer ?
#
loop_
_entity_poly.entity_id
_entity_poly.type
_entity_poly.pdbx_seq_one_letter_code
_entity_poly.pdbx_strand_id
1 'polypeptide(L)'
;MLAAGIVAVLAALATQGVSRYFVLAKSAEAKHTIGAIARAVVVSADRLQARADSPGAQPLCSDAVTVPNAFYRVQGHKYQPDPRPGVDYNTGSPTVGWKCLGFEITQAQSYQYRYRLGGSPMPVSINHFPDDVPLDRRWAAYARGDLDGDGTHAWFALDGYMRDGQVLFASAIGTIDPDE
;
A
#
# COMPACT_ATOMS: atom_id res chain seq x y z
N MET A 1 22.25 -35.83 -28.81
CA MET A 1 21.44 -34.72 -29.34
C MET A 1 20.01 -34.70 -28.79
N LEU A 2 19.32 -35.85 -28.66
CA LEU A 2 17.96 -35.94 -28.07
C LEU A 2 17.85 -35.40 -26.63
N ALA A 3 18.82 -35.72 -25.76
CA ALA A 3 18.84 -35.24 -24.37
C ALA A 3 18.95 -33.71 -24.27
N ALA A 4 19.74 -33.07 -25.14
CA ALA A 4 19.90 -31.61 -25.16
C ALA A 4 18.60 -30.89 -25.54
N GLY A 5 17.84 -31.46 -26.49
CA GLY A 5 16.54 -30.92 -26.89
C GLY A 5 15.50 -30.99 -25.76
N ILE A 6 15.44 -32.11 -25.04
CA ILE A 6 14.52 -32.27 -23.89
C ILE A 6 14.88 -31.28 -22.77
N VAL A 7 16.16 -31.13 -22.45
CA VAL A 7 16.63 -30.18 -21.42
C VAL A 7 16.26 -28.74 -21.80
N ALA A 8 16.41 -28.35 -23.06
CA ALA A 8 16.06 -27.01 -23.52
C ALA A 8 14.56 -26.70 -23.33
N VAL A 9 13.68 -27.64 -23.68
CA VAL A 9 12.22 -27.47 -23.53
C VAL A 9 11.83 -27.39 -22.05
N LEU A 10 12.37 -28.28 -21.21
CA LEU A 10 12.10 -28.26 -19.78
C LEU A 10 12.60 -26.97 -19.10
N ALA A 11 13.77 -26.47 -19.50
CA ALA A 11 14.31 -25.21 -18.99
C ALA A 11 13.39 -24.03 -19.32
N ALA A 12 12.91 -23.93 -20.58
CA ALA A 12 12.01 -22.85 -21.01
C ALA A 12 10.69 -22.84 -20.22
N LEU A 13 10.08 -24.01 -20.00
CA LEU A 13 8.86 -24.14 -19.20
C LEU A 13 9.09 -23.77 -17.72
N ALA A 14 10.21 -24.21 -17.15
CA ALA A 14 10.57 -23.88 -15.77
C ALA A 14 10.78 -22.38 -15.57
N THR A 15 11.50 -21.71 -16.49
CA THR A 15 11.73 -20.26 -16.41
C THR A 15 10.42 -19.48 -16.51
N GLN A 16 9.51 -19.86 -17.41
CA GLN A 16 8.22 -19.20 -17.54
C GLN A 16 7.36 -19.36 -16.28
N GLY A 17 7.38 -20.55 -15.66
CA GLY A 17 6.67 -20.80 -14.40
C GLY A 17 7.21 -19.95 -13.24
N VAL A 18 8.53 -19.85 -13.11
CA VAL A 18 9.20 -19.06 -12.06
C VAL A 18 8.93 -17.57 -12.23
N SER A 19 9.01 -17.02 -13.45
CA SER A 19 8.70 -15.61 -13.69
C SER A 19 7.27 -15.27 -13.31
N ARG A 20 6.30 -16.11 -13.71
CA ARG A 20 4.89 -15.92 -13.33
C ARG A 20 4.67 -16.01 -11.83
N TYR A 21 5.39 -16.90 -11.14
CA TYR A 21 5.33 -16.99 -9.68
C TYR A 21 5.81 -15.69 -9.02
N PHE A 22 6.91 -15.10 -9.50
CA PHE A 22 7.41 -13.84 -8.95
C PHE A 22 6.45 -12.67 -9.14
N VAL A 23 5.84 -12.55 -10.33
CA VAL A 23 4.82 -11.54 -10.61
C VAL A 23 3.67 -11.66 -9.60
N LEU A 24 3.07 -12.85 -9.48
CA LEU A 24 1.97 -13.08 -8.55
C LEU A 24 2.36 -12.84 -7.08
N ALA A 25 3.58 -13.20 -6.70
CA ALA A 25 4.11 -12.96 -5.36
C ALA A 25 4.24 -11.45 -5.05
N LYS A 26 4.68 -10.64 -6.02
CA LYS A 26 4.76 -9.19 -5.87
C LYS A 26 3.36 -8.56 -5.80
N SER A 27 2.41 -8.96 -6.66
CA SER A 27 1.03 -8.46 -6.55
C SER A 27 0.40 -8.85 -5.20
N ALA A 28 0.71 -10.03 -4.68
CA ALA A 28 0.28 -10.47 -3.36
C ALA A 28 0.91 -9.62 -2.23
N GLU A 29 2.18 -9.23 -2.35
CA GLU A 29 2.85 -8.28 -1.44
C GLU A 29 2.06 -6.98 -1.35
N ALA A 30 1.75 -6.34 -2.50
CA ALA A 30 1.00 -5.09 -2.53
C ALA A 30 -0.39 -5.22 -1.90
N LYS A 31 -1.15 -6.26 -2.27
CA LYS A 31 -2.50 -6.51 -1.73
C LYS A 31 -2.48 -6.77 -0.23
N HIS A 32 -1.54 -7.59 0.24
CA HIS A 32 -1.38 -7.89 1.67
C HIS A 32 -1.04 -6.64 2.46
N THR A 33 -0.09 -5.84 1.98
CA THR A 33 0.35 -4.60 2.64
C THR A 33 -0.75 -3.56 2.68
N ILE A 34 -1.49 -3.33 1.58
CA ILE A 34 -2.63 -2.41 1.57
C ILE A 34 -3.72 -2.86 2.55
N GLY A 35 -4.02 -4.17 2.59
CA GLY A 35 -4.96 -4.71 3.59
C GLY A 35 -4.46 -4.54 5.03
N ALA A 36 -3.16 -4.63 5.26
CA ALA A 36 -2.56 -4.36 6.57
C ALA A 36 -2.66 -2.88 6.95
N ILE A 37 -2.45 -1.96 6.01
CA ILE A 37 -2.67 -0.52 6.22
C ILE A 37 -4.14 -0.27 6.56
N ALA A 38 -5.09 -0.89 5.86
CA ALA A 38 -6.52 -0.74 6.15
C ALA A 38 -6.87 -1.14 7.59
N ARG A 39 -6.35 -2.27 8.07
CA ARG A 39 -6.52 -2.69 9.47
C ARG A 39 -5.87 -1.69 10.45
N ALA A 40 -4.70 -1.15 10.10
CA ALA A 40 -4.07 -0.11 10.91
C ALA A 40 -4.91 1.17 10.98
N VAL A 41 -5.62 1.54 9.90
CA VAL A 41 -6.57 2.66 9.91
C VAL A 41 -7.68 2.41 10.93
N VAL A 42 -8.31 1.23 10.94
CA VAL A 42 -9.34 0.87 11.93
C VAL A 42 -8.80 1.01 13.36
N VAL A 43 -7.65 0.40 13.64
CA VAL A 43 -7.04 0.45 14.99
C VAL A 43 -6.64 1.88 15.38
N SER A 44 -6.22 2.71 14.43
CA SER A 44 -5.90 4.12 14.69
C SER A 44 -7.14 4.97 14.96
N ALA A 45 -8.23 4.70 14.25
CA ALA A 45 -9.52 5.36 14.46
C ALA A 45 -10.03 5.12 15.88
N ASP A 46 -10.03 3.87 16.34
CA ASP A 46 -10.46 3.51 17.69
C ASP A 46 -9.62 4.25 18.77
N ARG A 47 -8.30 4.33 18.56
CA ARG A 47 -7.39 5.06 19.46
C ARG A 47 -7.63 6.56 19.47
N LEU A 48 -7.97 7.15 18.34
CA LEU A 48 -8.27 8.58 18.23
C LEU A 48 -9.63 8.91 18.85
N GLN A 49 -10.63 8.05 18.65
CA GLN A 49 -11.96 8.19 19.26
C GLN A 49 -11.92 8.07 20.78
N ALA A 50 -11.08 7.20 21.32
CA ALA A 50 -10.85 7.13 22.77
C ALA A 50 -10.27 8.44 23.36
N ARG A 51 -9.78 9.36 22.51
CA ARG A 51 -9.26 10.69 22.88
C ARG A 51 -10.19 11.82 22.45
N ALA A 52 -11.43 11.52 22.05
CA ALA A 52 -12.36 12.49 21.46
C ALA A 52 -12.66 13.70 22.36
N ASP A 53 -12.52 13.56 23.68
CA ASP A 53 -12.71 14.66 24.64
C ASP A 53 -11.55 15.67 24.66
N SER A 54 -10.48 15.44 23.87
CA SER A 54 -9.33 16.35 23.77
C SER A 54 -9.56 17.44 22.72
N PRO A 55 -9.17 18.70 22.99
CA PRO A 55 -9.15 19.75 21.97
C PRO A 55 -8.28 19.32 20.77
N GLY A 56 -8.83 19.35 19.56
CA GLY A 56 -8.14 18.88 18.35
C GLY A 56 -8.28 17.39 18.04
N ALA A 57 -9.27 16.71 18.64
CA ALA A 57 -9.64 15.36 18.24
C ALA A 57 -10.05 15.32 16.77
N GLN A 58 -9.38 14.46 16.01
CA GLN A 58 -9.68 14.18 14.61
C GLN A 58 -10.12 12.72 14.47
N PRO A 59 -11.01 12.41 13.52
CA PRO A 59 -11.56 11.06 13.36
C PRO A 59 -10.54 10.06 12.82
N LEU A 60 -9.57 10.51 12.03
CA LEU A 60 -8.57 9.69 11.35
C LEU A 60 -7.19 10.34 11.45
N CYS A 61 -6.13 9.56 11.20
CA CYS A 61 -4.78 10.08 11.09
C CYS A 61 -4.65 11.05 9.90
N SER A 62 -3.82 12.07 10.03
CA SER A 62 -3.42 12.90 8.88
C SER A 62 -2.47 12.14 7.95
N ASP A 63 -2.27 12.66 6.73
CA ASP A 63 -1.43 12.07 5.68
C ASP A 63 -0.10 11.49 6.19
N ALA A 64 0.27 10.33 5.62
CA ALA A 64 1.58 9.76 5.79
C ALA A 64 2.48 10.12 4.61
N VAL A 65 3.78 10.26 4.89
CA VAL A 65 4.79 10.42 3.84
C VAL A 65 4.83 9.17 2.99
N THR A 66 5.22 9.33 1.74
CA THR A 66 5.39 8.20 0.82
C THR A 66 6.69 7.45 1.16
N VAL A 67 6.64 6.10 1.21
CA VAL A 67 7.79 5.27 1.60
C VAL A 67 8.06 4.17 0.56
N PRO A 68 9.26 4.14 -0.06
CA PRO A 68 10.30 5.17 0.02
C PRO A 68 9.81 6.52 -0.51
N ASN A 69 10.47 7.62 -0.14
CA ASN A 69 10.09 8.95 -0.60
C ASN A 69 10.35 9.19 -2.10
N ALA A 70 11.25 8.42 -2.70
CA ALA A 70 11.62 8.50 -4.11
C ALA A 70 11.27 7.20 -4.83
N PHE A 71 10.54 7.31 -5.94
CA PHE A 71 10.02 6.16 -6.68
C PHE A 71 11.13 5.27 -7.26
N TYR A 72 12.26 5.86 -7.70
CA TYR A 72 13.39 5.10 -8.28
C TYR A 72 13.97 4.03 -7.34
N ARG A 73 13.69 4.09 -6.03
CA ARG A 73 14.17 3.13 -5.03
C ARG A 73 13.44 1.78 -5.07
N VAL A 74 12.37 1.66 -5.87
CA VAL A 74 11.62 0.41 -6.06
C VAL A 74 11.55 0.00 -7.54
N GLN A 75 12.30 0.65 -8.43
CA GLN A 75 12.28 0.34 -9.87
C GLN A 75 13.21 -0.84 -10.20
N GLY A 76 12.64 -2.02 -10.45
CA GLY A 76 13.38 -3.25 -10.73
C GLY A 76 14.16 -3.83 -9.54
N HIS A 77 13.97 -3.31 -8.33
CA HIS A 77 14.63 -3.78 -7.12
C HIS A 77 13.80 -3.55 -5.86
N LYS A 78 14.17 -4.23 -4.76
CA LYS A 78 13.52 -4.06 -3.47
C LYS A 78 14.17 -2.94 -2.65
N TYR A 79 13.34 -2.13 -2.02
CA TYR A 79 13.75 -1.14 -1.04
C TYR A 79 13.73 -1.73 0.37
N GLN A 80 14.78 -1.51 1.16
CA GLN A 80 14.79 -1.84 2.59
C GLN A 80 14.45 -0.58 3.40
N PRO A 81 13.32 -0.54 4.12
CA PRO A 81 12.98 0.58 4.98
C PRO A 81 14.00 0.80 6.08
N ASP A 82 14.25 2.06 6.39
CA ASP A 82 15.17 2.51 7.43
C ASP A 82 14.40 2.72 8.75
N PRO A 83 14.74 1.98 9.83
CA PRO A 83 13.99 2.03 11.08
C PRO A 83 14.31 3.28 11.94
N ARG A 84 15.28 4.11 11.54
CA ARG A 84 15.70 5.28 12.34
C ARG A 84 14.52 6.23 12.60
N PRO A 85 14.43 6.83 13.80
CA PRO A 85 13.41 7.82 14.11
C PRO A 85 13.36 8.96 13.10
N GLY A 86 12.17 9.29 12.61
CA GLY A 86 11.99 10.35 11.61
C GLY A 86 12.28 9.92 10.17
N VAL A 87 12.48 8.62 9.91
CA VAL A 87 12.68 8.06 8.57
C VAL A 87 11.59 7.04 8.26
N ASP A 88 11.18 6.97 6.99
CA ASP A 88 10.23 5.98 6.46
C ASP A 88 8.97 5.82 7.32
N TYR A 89 8.72 4.62 7.84
CA TYR A 89 7.55 4.30 8.68
C TYR A 89 7.65 4.84 10.11
N ASN A 90 8.84 5.31 10.53
CA ASN A 90 9.06 5.95 11.83
C ASN A 90 8.89 7.48 11.77
N THR A 91 8.04 7.96 10.86
CA THR A 91 7.69 9.38 10.67
C THR A 91 6.29 9.71 11.21
N GLY A 92 6.09 10.98 11.57
CA GLY A 92 4.80 11.48 12.06
C GLY A 92 4.73 11.68 13.58
N SER A 93 3.50 11.73 14.09
CA SER A 93 3.14 12.03 15.49
C SER A 93 1.98 11.12 15.93
N PRO A 94 1.45 11.25 17.17
CA PRO A 94 0.25 10.52 17.60
C PRO A 94 -1.02 10.82 16.78
N THR A 95 -1.00 11.85 15.93
CA THR A 95 -2.11 12.30 15.09
C THR A 95 -1.75 12.33 13.60
N VAL A 96 -0.47 12.27 13.23
CA VAL A 96 -0.03 12.40 11.83
C VAL A 96 0.79 11.19 11.39
N GLY A 97 0.55 10.73 10.17
CA GLY A 97 1.43 9.81 9.44
C GLY A 97 1.51 8.38 9.97
N TRP A 98 2.60 7.68 9.63
CA TRP A 98 2.76 6.24 9.91
C TRP A 98 2.76 5.93 11.42
N LYS A 99 3.33 6.82 12.24
CA LYS A 99 3.25 6.73 13.70
C LYS A 99 1.83 6.78 14.24
N CYS A 100 0.97 7.64 13.67
CA CYS A 100 -0.43 7.69 14.06
C CYS A 100 -1.13 6.38 13.69
N LEU A 101 -0.90 5.86 12.48
CA LEU A 101 -1.45 4.57 12.06
C LEU A 101 -0.95 3.41 12.90
N GLY A 102 0.27 3.51 13.46
CA GLY A 102 0.94 2.39 14.11
C GLY A 102 1.32 1.29 13.11
N PHE A 103 1.68 1.70 11.89
CA PHE A 103 2.01 0.81 10.78
C PHE A 103 3.48 0.93 10.41
N GLU A 104 4.14 -0.21 10.20
CA GLU A 104 5.52 -0.27 9.73
C GLU A 104 5.76 -1.48 8.81
N ILE A 105 6.76 -1.35 7.95
CA ILE A 105 7.34 -2.47 7.19
C ILE A 105 8.82 -2.51 7.54
N THR A 106 9.27 -3.68 7.99
CA THR A 106 10.67 -3.93 8.38
C THR A 106 11.43 -4.78 7.37
N GLN A 107 10.72 -5.38 6.41
CA GLN A 107 11.27 -6.23 5.35
C GLN A 107 11.45 -5.44 4.05
N ALA A 108 12.27 -5.98 3.15
CA ALA A 108 12.47 -5.39 1.83
C ALA A 108 11.18 -5.46 0.98
N GLN A 109 10.80 -4.33 0.38
CA GLN A 109 9.53 -4.14 -0.33
C GLN A 109 9.75 -3.79 -1.81
N SER A 110 8.84 -4.23 -2.67
CA SER A 110 8.86 -4.00 -4.13
C SER A 110 8.05 -2.78 -4.56
N TYR A 111 7.34 -2.16 -3.62
CA TYR A 111 6.43 -1.04 -3.89
C TYR A 111 6.71 0.16 -3.01
N GLN A 112 6.33 1.32 -3.52
CA GLN A 112 6.18 2.54 -2.78
C GLN A 112 4.77 2.61 -2.18
N TYR A 113 4.66 2.82 -0.87
CA TYR A 113 3.39 2.87 -0.16
C TYR A 113 3.08 4.28 0.36
N ARG A 114 1.79 4.61 0.43
CA ARG A 114 1.32 5.83 1.10
C ARG A 114 -0.07 5.65 1.69
N TYR A 115 -0.32 6.36 2.78
CA TYR A 115 -1.64 6.63 3.32
C TYR A 115 -1.99 8.11 3.16
N ARG A 116 -3.23 8.40 2.77
CA ARG A 116 -3.75 9.76 2.62
C ARG A 116 -5.12 9.91 3.25
N LEU A 117 -5.30 11.01 3.97
CA LEU A 117 -6.59 11.56 4.36
C LEU A 117 -7.18 12.35 3.19
N GLY A 118 -8.51 12.40 3.08
CA GLY A 118 -9.21 12.98 1.93
C GLY A 118 -9.44 12.01 0.78
N GLY A 119 -8.90 10.79 0.84
CA GLY A 119 -9.03 9.78 -0.21
C GLY A 119 -7.98 9.89 -1.32
N SER A 120 -8.13 9.05 -2.35
CA SER A 120 -7.14 8.91 -3.42
C SER A 120 -7.47 9.75 -4.65
N PRO A 121 -6.56 10.60 -5.17
CA PRO A 121 -6.69 11.12 -6.53
C PRO A 121 -6.17 10.11 -7.59
N MET A 122 -6.06 8.82 -7.25
CA MET A 122 -5.35 7.85 -8.09
C MET A 122 -6.25 7.18 -9.12
N PRO A 123 -5.70 6.81 -10.30
CA PRO A 123 -6.46 6.24 -11.41
C PRO A 123 -7.07 4.86 -11.11
N VAL A 124 -6.64 4.20 -10.03
CA VAL A 124 -7.09 2.87 -9.60
C VAL A 124 -8.14 2.87 -8.49
N SER A 125 -8.52 4.05 -7.98
CA SER A 125 -9.54 4.14 -6.93
C SER A 125 -10.87 3.58 -7.43
N ILE A 126 -11.34 2.49 -6.81
CA ILE A 126 -12.57 1.79 -7.21
C ILE A 126 -13.81 2.24 -6.43
N ASN A 127 -13.67 3.20 -5.50
CA ASN A 127 -14.76 3.62 -4.64
C ASN A 127 -15.11 5.10 -4.81
N HIS A 128 -16.35 5.32 -5.23
CA HIS A 128 -17.09 6.54 -4.96
C HIS A 128 -17.35 6.62 -3.45
N PHE A 129 -16.67 7.53 -2.76
CA PHE A 129 -17.11 7.94 -1.42
C PHE A 129 -18.56 8.45 -1.53
N PRO A 130 -19.47 8.11 -0.59
CA PRO A 130 -20.78 8.75 -0.58
C PRO A 130 -20.61 10.28 -0.50
N ASP A 131 -21.43 11.01 -1.25
CA ASP A 131 -21.30 12.47 -1.40
C ASP A 131 -21.38 13.21 -0.05
N ASP A 132 -22.11 12.64 0.91
CA ASP A 132 -22.34 13.18 2.25
C ASP A 132 -21.14 13.00 3.20
N VAL A 133 -20.14 12.21 2.84
CA VAL A 133 -19.00 11.95 3.74
C VAL A 133 -17.96 13.07 3.63
N PRO A 134 -17.61 13.79 4.71
CA PRO A 134 -16.59 14.84 4.67
C PRO A 134 -15.17 14.34 4.33
N LEU A 135 -14.32 15.20 3.75
CA LEU A 135 -12.95 14.84 3.33
C LEU A 135 -12.07 14.35 4.50
N ASP A 136 -12.20 14.93 5.68
CA ASP A 136 -11.50 14.53 6.90
C ASP A 136 -11.94 13.15 7.44
N ARG A 137 -12.96 12.55 6.83
CA ARG A 137 -13.40 11.19 7.10
C ARG A 137 -13.12 10.22 5.96
N ARG A 138 -12.59 10.68 4.83
CA ARG A 138 -12.20 9.83 3.69
C ARG A 138 -10.72 9.50 3.82
N TRP A 139 -10.34 8.30 3.40
CA TRP A 139 -8.93 7.91 3.38
C TRP A 139 -8.64 6.96 2.23
N ALA A 140 -7.37 6.86 1.88
CA ALA A 140 -6.86 5.92 0.90
C ALA A 140 -5.50 5.38 1.29
N ALA A 141 -5.27 4.11 0.98
CA ALA A 141 -3.96 3.49 0.96
C ALA A 141 -3.63 3.07 -0.46
N TYR A 142 -2.40 3.29 -0.90
CA TYR A 142 -1.98 2.86 -2.23
C TYR A 142 -0.55 2.34 -2.26
N ALA A 143 -0.29 1.55 -3.30
CA ALA A 143 1.01 1.03 -3.66
C ALA A 143 1.31 1.35 -5.13
N ARG A 144 2.56 1.73 -5.42
CA ARG A 144 3.07 1.93 -6.78
C ARG A 144 4.41 1.21 -6.93
N GLY A 145 4.55 0.39 -7.96
CA GLY A 145 5.77 -0.34 -8.29
C GLY A 145 6.16 -0.12 -9.73
N ASP A 146 7.39 -0.52 -10.06
CA ASP A 146 7.91 -0.75 -11.40
C ASP A 146 8.78 -2.01 -11.24
N LEU A 147 8.20 -3.17 -11.55
CA LEU A 147 8.64 -4.44 -10.97
C LEU A 147 9.84 -5.04 -11.69
N ASP A 148 10.05 -4.68 -12.94
CA ASP A 148 11.18 -5.10 -13.77
C ASP A 148 12.08 -3.93 -14.21
N GLY A 149 11.68 -2.68 -13.95
CA GLY A 149 12.47 -1.48 -14.26
C GLY A 149 12.23 -0.95 -15.67
N ASP A 150 11.18 -1.38 -16.36
CA ASP A 150 10.90 -0.99 -17.75
C ASP A 150 10.12 0.34 -17.88
N GLY A 151 9.65 0.90 -16.76
CA GLY A 151 8.90 2.15 -16.70
C GLY A 151 7.38 2.00 -16.80
N THR A 152 6.87 0.77 -16.93
CA THR A 152 5.48 0.39 -16.64
C THR A 152 5.25 0.51 -15.14
N HIS A 153 4.00 0.73 -14.73
CA HIS A 153 3.69 0.92 -13.32
C HIS A 153 2.51 0.09 -12.87
N ALA A 154 2.76 -0.82 -11.94
CA ALA A 154 1.77 -1.54 -11.18
C ALA A 154 1.21 -0.61 -10.10
N TRP A 155 -0.11 -0.41 -10.13
CA TRP A 155 -0.83 0.39 -9.14
C TRP A 155 -1.81 -0.47 -8.36
N PHE A 156 -1.89 -0.20 -7.06
CA PHE A 156 -2.90 -0.76 -6.18
C PHE A 156 -3.45 0.34 -5.30
N ALA A 157 -4.76 0.39 -5.10
CA ALA A 157 -5.37 1.31 -4.14
C ALA A 157 -6.57 0.68 -3.43
N LEU A 158 -6.75 1.11 -2.19
CA LEU A 158 -7.92 0.83 -1.39
C LEU A 158 -8.38 2.12 -0.74
N ASP A 159 -9.64 2.43 -0.95
CA ASP A 159 -10.29 3.59 -0.37
C ASP A 159 -11.26 3.17 0.73
N GLY A 160 -11.39 4.04 1.71
CA GLY A 160 -12.34 3.88 2.78
C GLY A 160 -12.76 5.20 3.39
N TYR A 161 -13.73 5.14 4.29
CA TYR A 161 -14.21 6.30 4.99
C TYR A 161 -14.69 5.95 6.39
N MET A 162 -14.86 6.95 7.23
CA MET A 162 -15.47 6.83 8.55
C MET A 162 -16.89 7.36 8.55
N ARG A 163 -17.83 6.57 9.06
CA ARG A 163 -19.22 6.97 9.31
C ARG A 163 -19.65 6.44 10.67
N ASP A 164 -20.27 7.28 11.48
CA ASP A 164 -20.79 6.92 12.81
C ASP A 164 -19.76 6.23 13.72
N GLY A 165 -18.52 6.69 13.66
CA GLY A 165 -17.41 6.12 14.43
C GLY A 165 -16.85 4.79 13.87
N GLN A 166 -17.39 4.27 12.78
CA GLN A 166 -16.90 3.04 12.16
C GLN A 166 -16.13 3.33 10.88
N VAL A 167 -15.00 2.65 10.70
CA VAL A 167 -14.23 2.69 9.46
C VAL A 167 -14.78 1.63 8.50
N LEU A 168 -15.21 2.09 7.33
CA LEU A 168 -15.68 1.28 6.20
C LEU A 168 -14.67 1.41 5.06
N PHE A 169 -14.47 0.36 4.27
CA PHE A 169 -13.59 0.40 3.10
C PHE A 169 -14.06 -0.57 2.02
N ALA A 170 -13.54 -0.41 0.81
CA ALA A 170 -13.91 -1.25 -0.33
C ALA A 170 -13.65 -2.74 -0.02
N SER A 171 -14.50 -3.61 -0.55
CA SER A 171 -14.28 -5.07 -0.45
C SER A 171 -13.19 -5.58 -1.39
N ALA A 172 -12.79 -4.77 -2.38
CA ALA A 172 -11.76 -5.09 -3.35
C ALA A 172 -10.63 -4.05 -3.32
N ILE A 173 -9.46 -4.42 -3.87
CA ILE A 173 -8.36 -3.50 -4.11
C ILE A 173 -8.37 -3.18 -5.60
N GLY A 174 -8.39 -1.90 -5.96
CA GLY A 174 -8.35 -1.46 -7.35
C GLY A 174 -6.93 -1.58 -7.89
N THR A 175 -6.79 -1.98 -9.16
CA THR A 175 -5.49 -2.31 -9.75
C THR A 175 -5.34 -1.81 -11.18
N ILE A 176 -4.14 -1.38 -11.55
CA ILE A 176 -3.66 -1.22 -12.94
C ILE A 176 -2.38 -2.04 -13.04
N ASP A 177 -2.26 -2.81 -14.13
CA ASP A 177 -1.13 -3.66 -14.44
C ASP A 177 -0.59 -4.46 -13.23
N PRO A 178 -1.46 -5.23 -12.54
CA PRO A 178 -1.04 -5.95 -11.34
C PRO A 178 -0.04 -7.07 -11.63
N ASP A 179 0.10 -7.46 -12.91
CA ASP A 179 0.93 -8.56 -13.39
C ASP A 179 2.22 -8.09 -14.10
N GLU A 180 2.62 -6.83 -13.89
CA GLU A 180 4.00 -6.36 -14.18
C GLU A 180 5.03 -7.23 -13.45
#